data_AF-A0A4R4S022-F1
#
_entry.id   AF-A0A4R4S022-F1
#
_cell.length_a   1.000
_cell.length_b   1.000
_cell.length_c   1.000
_cell.angle_alpha   90.00
_cell.angle_beta   90.00
_cell.angle_gamma   90.00
#
_symmetry.space_group_name_H-M   'P 1'
#
loop_
_entity.id
_entity.type
_entity.pdbx_description
1 polymer ?
#
loop_
_entity_poly.entity_id
_entity_poly.type
_entity_poly.pdbx_seq_one_letter_code
_entity_poly.pdbx_strand_id
1 'polypeptide(L)'
;MSTQPWAFGPVGDLAWRHFPEAREQIADLVCTELQRAIDADRMPQPVDQFEYATHAVGPLIRDLGLVDLDRDLVQRFCLFCRDLLDYSGPDKREVSYVLSMYVLWGLDGPPVVRVIQQVDPGLIELVRARFPGMWAEE
;
A
#
# COMPACT_ATOMS: atom_id res chain seq x y z
N MET A 1 25.74 -13.97 14.49
CA MET A 1 24.69 -12.94 14.35
C MET A 1 23.69 -13.46 13.34
N SER A 2 22.45 -13.73 13.73
CA SER A 2 21.39 -14.00 12.76
C SER A 2 21.15 -12.70 12.00
N THR A 3 21.53 -12.66 10.72
CA THR A 3 21.15 -11.57 9.82
C THR A 3 19.64 -11.64 9.68
N GLN A 4 18.91 -10.88 10.50
CA GLN A 4 17.51 -10.62 10.22
C GLN A 4 17.46 -10.05 8.80
N PRO A 5 16.65 -10.62 7.89
CA PRO A 5 16.47 -10.02 6.58
C PRO A 5 16.06 -8.56 6.78
N TRP A 6 16.66 -7.65 6.02
CA TRP A 6 16.26 -6.25 6.03
C TRP A 6 14.79 -6.20 5.60
N ALA A 7 13.92 -5.70 6.49
CA ALA A 7 12.51 -5.53 6.22
C ALA A 7 12.25 -4.05 5.88
N PHE A 8 11.39 -3.80 4.90
CA PHE A 8 10.90 -2.46 4.58
C PHE A 8 9.75 -2.04 5.51
N GLY A 9 9.32 -2.95 6.40
CA GLY A 9 8.12 -2.80 7.20
C GLY A 9 6.89 -3.28 6.42
N PRO A 10 5.72 -3.39 7.07
CA PRO A 10 4.56 -4.10 6.54
C PRO A 10 4.08 -3.58 5.18
N VAL A 11 4.00 -2.27 4.98
CA VAL A 11 3.56 -1.66 3.71
C VAL A 11 4.63 -1.86 2.65
N GLY A 12 5.90 -1.59 2.96
CA GLY A 12 7.01 -1.73 2.01
C GLY A 12 7.22 -3.18 1.57
N ASP A 13 7.17 -4.14 2.49
CA ASP A 13 7.34 -5.57 2.22
C ASP A 13 6.20 -6.12 1.35
N LEU A 14 4.96 -5.70 1.63
CA LEU A 14 3.80 -6.07 0.83
C LEU A 14 3.82 -5.40 -0.54
N ALA A 15 4.23 -4.13 -0.63
CA ALA A 15 4.39 -3.44 -1.90
C ALA A 15 5.46 -4.12 -2.78
N TRP A 16 6.61 -4.48 -2.19
CA TRP A 16 7.67 -5.20 -2.89
C TRP A 16 7.21 -6.57 -3.45
N ARG A 17 6.35 -7.25 -2.69
CA ARG A 17 5.80 -8.56 -3.07
C ARG A 17 4.77 -8.46 -4.18
N HIS A 18 3.81 -7.55 -4.05
CA HIS A 18 2.64 -7.46 -4.93
C HIS A 18 2.86 -6.56 -6.15
N PHE A 19 3.81 -5.64 -6.11
CA PHE A 19 4.06 -4.70 -7.20
C PHE A 19 5.53 -4.72 -7.64
N PRO A 20 5.92 -5.63 -8.56
CA PRO A 20 7.25 -5.62 -9.15
C PRO A 20 7.63 -4.25 -9.75
N GLU A 21 6.66 -3.51 -10.28
CA GLU A 21 6.80 -2.17 -10.85
C GLU A 21 7.20 -1.12 -9.81
N ALA A 22 6.86 -1.34 -8.54
CA ALA A 22 7.18 -0.43 -7.45
C ALA A 22 8.62 -0.60 -6.92
N ARG A 23 9.34 -1.65 -7.32
CA ARG A 23 10.62 -2.02 -6.68
C ARG A 23 11.72 -1.01 -6.90
N GLU A 24 11.79 -0.41 -8.08
CA GLU A 24 12.76 0.66 -8.37
C GLU A 24 12.48 1.87 -7.47
N GLN A 25 11.21 2.29 -7.38
CA GLN A 25 10.81 3.38 -6.51
C GLN A 25 11.04 3.10 -5.01
N ILE A 26 10.82 1.85 -4.57
CA ILE A 26 11.15 1.41 -3.19
C ILE A 26 12.66 1.51 -2.95
N ALA A 27 13.48 1.08 -3.92
CA ALA A 27 14.94 1.19 -3.81
C ALA A 27 15.39 2.65 -3.70
N ASP A 28 14.80 3.55 -4.48
CA ASP A 28 15.09 4.99 -4.42
C ASP A 28 14.73 5.61 -3.07
N LEU A 29 13.58 5.24 -2.48
CA LEU A 29 13.19 5.69 -1.14
C LEU A 29 14.20 5.23 -0.09
N VAL A 30 14.62 3.96 -0.15
CA VAL A 30 15.63 3.40 0.77
C VAL A 30 16.98 4.09 0.59
N CYS A 31 17.44 4.26 -0.65
CA CYS A 31 18.68 4.98 -0.96
C CYS A 31 18.64 6.43 -0.46
N THR A 32 17.50 7.09 -0.61
CA THR A 32 17.30 8.46 -0.12
C THR A 32 17.41 8.55 1.40
N GLU A 33 16.78 7.63 2.13
CA GLU A 33 16.88 7.59 3.60
C GLU A 33 18.30 7.24 4.08
N LEU A 34 18.98 6.31 3.39
CA LEU A 34 20.39 6.01 3.65
C LEU A 34 21.27 7.24 3.46
N GLN A 35 21.11 7.96 2.35
CA GLN A 35 21.88 9.18 2.09
C GLN A 35 21.61 10.25 3.15
N ARG A 36 20.34 10.47 3.51
CA ARG A 36 19.97 11.42 4.58
C ARG A 36 20.60 11.05 5.93
N ALA A 37 20.69 9.76 6.24
CA ALA A 37 21.31 9.29 7.46
C ALA A 37 22.83 9.53 7.48
N ILE A 38 23.50 9.29 6.34
CA ILE A 38 24.92 9.58 6.15
C ILE A 38 25.18 11.08 6.31
N ASP A 39 24.41 11.92 5.62
CA ASP A 39 24.59 13.38 5.64
C ASP A 39 24.38 13.98 7.04
N ALA A 40 23.54 13.34 7.86
CA ALA A 40 23.25 13.75 9.23
C ALA A 40 24.09 13.02 10.30
N ASP A 41 25.08 12.21 9.91
CA ASP A 41 25.90 11.37 10.80
C ASP A 41 25.07 10.58 11.83
N ARG A 42 23.99 9.96 11.36
CA ARG A 42 23.08 9.15 12.17
C ARG A 42 22.92 7.74 11.61
N MET A 43 22.44 6.84 12.46
CA MET A 43 21.99 5.53 12.00
C MET A 43 20.76 5.68 11.06
N PRO A 44 20.72 4.96 9.92
CA PRO A 44 19.55 4.90 9.07
C PRO A 44 18.32 4.43 9.85
N GLN A 45 17.19 5.06 9.57
CA GLN A 45 15.91 4.62 10.10
C GLN A 45 15.16 3.87 8.99
N PRO A 46 14.19 3.01 9.34
CA PRO A 46 13.25 2.49 8.36
C PRO A 46 12.55 3.66 7.64
N VAL A 47 12.37 3.54 6.33
CA VAL A 47 11.50 4.45 5.58
C VAL A 47 10.08 4.34 6.14
N ASP A 48 9.42 5.48 6.28
CA ASP A 48 8.06 5.54 6.81
C ASP A 48 7.07 4.76 5.93
N GLN A 49 6.11 4.08 6.55
CA GLN A 49 5.07 3.31 5.87
C GLN A 49 4.23 4.18 4.92
N PHE A 50 4.01 5.46 5.23
CA PHE A 50 3.27 6.36 4.34
C PHE A 50 4.05 6.70 3.06
N GLU A 51 5.38 6.73 3.11
CA GLU A 51 6.23 7.03 1.95
C GLU A 51 6.09 5.93 0.89
N TYR A 52 6.08 4.67 1.32
CA TYR A 52 5.80 3.54 0.42
C TYR A 52 4.39 3.61 -0.17
N ALA A 53 3.37 3.88 0.65
CA ALA A 53 2.00 3.99 0.16
C ALA A 53 1.86 5.13 -0.86
N THR A 54 2.46 6.29 -0.59
CA THR A 54 2.30 7.50 -1.41
C THR A 54 3.13 7.44 -2.69
N HIS A 55 4.39 7.04 -2.59
CA HIS A 55 5.34 7.16 -3.69
C HIS A 55 5.50 5.87 -4.48
N ALA A 56 5.37 4.69 -3.85
CA ALA A 56 5.57 3.42 -4.54
C ALA A 56 4.24 2.80 -5.00
N VAL A 57 3.21 2.81 -4.15
CA VAL A 57 1.91 2.20 -4.46
C VAL A 57 0.98 3.18 -5.17
N GLY A 58 0.83 4.40 -4.65
CA GLY A 58 -0.09 5.42 -5.14
C GLY A 58 -0.06 5.64 -6.66
N PRO A 59 1.12 5.77 -7.31
CA PRO A 59 1.19 5.97 -8.76
C PRO A 59 0.64 4.81 -9.59
N LEU A 60 0.66 3.58 -9.05
CA LEU A 60 0.15 2.39 -9.74
C LEU A 60 -1.38 2.32 -9.68
N ILE A 61 -1.97 2.75 -8.57
CA ILE A 61 -3.40 2.56 -8.28
C ILE A 61 -4.25 3.81 -8.51
N ARG A 62 -3.65 4.99 -8.67
CA ARG A 62 -4.38 6.26 -8.83
C ARG A 62 -5.36 6.24 -10.00
N ASP A 63 -4.97 5.58 -11.09
CA ASP A 63 -5.75 5.57 -12.34
C ASP A 63 -6.58 4.28 -12.50
N LEU A 64 -6.73 3.49 -11.42
CA LEU A 64 -7.43 2.21 -11.42
C LEU A 64 -8.90 2.39 -11.83
N GLY A 65 -9.31 1.73 -12.90
CA GLY A 65 -10.67 1.85 -13.44
C GLY A 65 -10.99 3.16 -14.16
N LEU A 66 -10.00 4.06 -14.34
CA LEU A 66 -10.11 5.30 -15.13
C LEU A 66 -9.47 5.16 -16.53
N VAL A 67 -8.63 4.16 -16.73
CA VAL A 67 -7.98 3.80 -18.01
C VAL A 67 -8.34 2.36 -18.41
N ASP A 68 -7.72 1.85 -19.48
CA ASP A 68 -7.85 0.45 -19.87
C ASP A 68 -7.59 -0.48 -18.67
N LEU A 69 -8.54 -1.37 -18.44
CA LEU A 69 -8.56 -2.24 -17.27
C LEU A 69 -7.40 -3.25 -17.30
N ASP A 70 -6.38 -3.01 -16.46
CA ASP A 70 -5.40 -4.02 -16.11
C ASP A 70 -5.93 -4.90 -14.95
N ARG A 71 -6.51 -6.04 -15.30
CA ARG A 71 -7.07 -6.99 -14.33
C ARG A 71 -6.02 -7.57 -13.40
N ASP A 72 -4.78 -7.76 -13.87
CA ASP A 72 -3.72 -8.34 -13.05
C ASP A 72 -3.28 -7.34 -11.97
N LEU A 73 -3.12 -6.08 -12.34
CA LEU A 73 -2.85 -5.00 -11.38
C LEU A 73 -3.96 -4.88 -10.34
N VAL A 74 -5.23 -4.91 -10.76
CA VAL A 74 -6.38 -4.86 -9.82
C VAL A 74 -6.36 -6.06 -8.88
N GLN A 75 -6.07 -7.26 -9.37
CA GLN A 75 -5.98 -8.45 -8.52
C GLN A 75 -4.85 -8.33 -7.49
N ARG A 76 -3.67 -7.89 -7.90
CA ARG A 76 -2.53 -7.65 -6.99
C ARG A 76 -2.86 -6.56 -5.97
N PHE A 77 -3.57 -5.51 -6.37
CA PHE A 77 -4.06 -4.48 -5.48
C PHE A 77 -5.06 -5.01 -4.43
N CYS A 78 -6.02 -5.84 -4.84
CA CYS A 78 -6.97 -6.45 -3.91
C CYS A 78 -6.25 -7.34 -2.87
N LEU A 79 -5.29 -8.14 -3.31
CA LEU A 79 -4.47 -8.98 -2.42
C LEU A 79 -3.63 -8.14 -1.45
N PHE A 80 -3.01 -7.08 -1.95
CA PHE A 80 -2.28 -6.11 -1.12
C PHE A 80 -3.17 -5.51 -0.03
N CYS A 81 -4.39 -5.09 -0.37
CA CYS A 81 -5.33 -4.55 0.61
C CYS A 81 -5.76 -5.57 1.66
N ARG A 82 -6.03 -6.82 1.25
CA ARG A 82 -6.36 -7.91 2.19
C ARG A 82 -5.23 -8.19 3.16
N ASP A 83 -4.00 -8.31 2.66
CA ASP A 83 -2.84 -8.55 3.51
C ASP A 83 -2.64 -7.42 4.54
N LEU A 84 -2.89 -6.17 4.16
CA LEU A 84 -2.85 -5.03 5.08
C LEU A 84 -4.01 -5.02 6.08
N LEU A 85 -5.22 -5.43 5.67
CA LEU A 85 -6.38 -5.56 6.56
C LEU A 85 -6.19 -6.67 7.60
N ASP A 86 -5.59 -7.79 7.20
CA ASP A 86 -5.31 -8.96 8.04
C ASP A 86 -4.05 -8.78 8.91
N TYR A 87 -3.28 -7.70 8.68
CA TYR A 87 -2.07 -7.41 9.42
C TYR A 87 -2.34 -7.22 10.93
N SER A 88 -1.68 -8.05 11.75
CA SER A 88 -1.90 -8.12 13.20
C SER A 88 -0.65 -7.87 14.04
N GLY A 89 0.40 -7.33 13.44
CA GLY A 89 1.66 -7.02 14.11
C GLY A 89 1.62 -5.79 15.04
N PRO A 90 2.78 -5.43 15.64
CA PRO A 90 2.85 -4.42 16.70
C PRO A 90 2.45 -3.00 16.24
N ASP A 91 2.69 -2.68 14.98
CA ASP A 91 2.41 -1.41 14.28
C ASP A 91 1.06 -1.43 13.54
N LYS A 92 0.16 -2.38 13.83
CA LYS A 92 -1.16 -2.51 13.16
C LYS A 92 -2.00 -1.23 13.11
N ARG A 93 -1.86 -0.33 14.08
CA ARG A 93 -2.60 0.95 14.08
C ARG A 93 -2.09 1.88 12.99
N GLU A 94 -0.77 1.96 12.82
CA GLU A 94 -0.12 2.72 11.77
C GLU A 94 -0.45 2.12 10.41
N VAL A 95 -0.32 0.81 10.26
CA VAL A 95 -0.71 0.10 9.02
C VAL A 95 -2.17 0.35 8.66
N SER A 96 -3.07 0.24 9.63
CA SER A 96 -4.49 0.52 9.43
C SER A 96 -4.75 1.97 9.03
N TYR A 97 -4.00 2.92 9.58
CA TYR A 97 -4.10 4.34 9.23
C TYR A 97 -3.56 4.60 7.82
N VAL A 98 -2.42 4.00 7.47
CA VAL A 98 -1.81 4.14 6.14
C VAL A 98 -2.71 3.56 5.07
N LEU A 99 -3.26 2.36 5.31
CA LEU A 99 -4.25 1.76 4.43
C LEU A 99 -5.44 2.70 4.21
N SER A 100 -6.06 3.23 5.26
CA SER A 100 -7.23 4.09 5.10
C SER A 100 -6.92 5.43 4.42
N MET A 101 -5.83 6.08 4.79
CA MET A 101 -5.55 7.47 4.37
C MET A 101 -4.76 7.61 3.08
N TYR A 102 -3.92 6.64 2.73
CA TYR A 102 -2.98 6.77 1.60
C TYR A 102 -3.16 5.70 0.53
N VAL A 103 -3.77 4.55 0.87
CA VAL A 103 -4.01 3.48 -0.10
C VAL A 103 -5.45 3.50 -0.61
N LEU A 104 -6.44 3.59 0.28
CA LEU A 104 -7.86 3.52 -0.07
C LEU A 104 -8.49 4.89 -0.36
N TRP A 105 -7.81 5.97 0.06
CA TRP A 105 -8.31 7.33 -0.10
C TRP A 105 -8.43 7.72 -1.57
N GLY A 106 -9.61 8.19 -1.98
CA GLY A 106 -9.90 8.58 -3.37
C GLY A 106 -10.17 7.39 -4.32
N LEU A 107 -10.23 6.16 -3.80
CA LEU A 107 -10.63 4.96 -4.56
C LEU A 107 -12.11 4.59 -4.38
N ASP A 108 -12.90 5.49 -3.80
CA ASP A 108 -14.33 5.36 -3.55
C ASP A 108 -15.19 5.72 -4.77
N GLY A 109 -14.57 6.21 -5.84
CA GLY A 109 -15.25 6.55 -7.08
C GLY A 109 -15.97 5.34 -7.71
N PRO A 110 -17.19 5.49 -8.25
CA PRO A 110 -17.96 4.39 -8.85
C PRO A 110 -17.20 3.54 -9.90
N PRO A 111 -16.35 4.11 -10.78
CA PRO A 111 -15.57 3.30 -11.73
C PRO A 111 -14.58 2.36 -11.04
N VAL A 112 -13.90 2.84 -10.01
CA VAL A 112 -12.89 2.10 -9.24
C VAL A 112 -13.57 0.98 -8.44
N VAL A 113 -14.64 1.32 -7.72
CA VAL A 113 -15.43 0.37 -6.93
C VAL A 113 -15.97 -0.77 -7.81
N ARG A 114 -16.51 -0.46 -9.00
CA ARG A 114 -17.00 -1.50 -9.93
C ARG A 114 -15.90 -2.45 -10.36
N VAL A 115 -14.71 -1.94 -10.66
CA VAL A 115 -13.57 -2.76 -11.07
C VAL A 115 -13.10 -3.65 -9.93
N ILE A 116 -12.96 -3.12 -8.72
CA ILE A 116 -12.62 -3.90 -7.53
C ILE A 116 -13.69 -4.97 -7.30
N GLN A 117 -14.98 -4.64 -7.38
CA GLN A 117 -16.08 -5.58 -7.15
C GLN A 117 -16.09 -6.76 -8.14
N GLN A 118 -15.65 -6.54 -9.38
CA GLN A 118 -15.53 -7.60 -10.39
C GLN A 118 -14.41 -8.61 -10.08
N VAL A 119 -13.36 -8.17 -9.36
CA VAL A 119 -12.19 -9.00 -9.06
C VAL A 119 -12.29 -9.58 -7.65
N ASP A 120 -12.71 -8.78 -6.68
CA ASP A 120 -12.85 -9.15 -5.28
C ASP A 120 -14.05 -8.44 -4.63
N PRO A 121 -15.27 -9.00 -4.78
CA PRO A 121 -16.46 -8.41 -4.18
C PRO A 121 -16.42 -8.41 -2.65
N GLY A 122 -15.66 -9.31 -2.02
CA GLY A 122 -15.55 -9.40 -0.57
C GLY A 122 -14.70 -8.28 0.04
N LEU A 123 -13.78 -7.69 -0.73
CA LEU A 123 -12.91 -6.62 -0.24
C LEU A 123 -13.69 -5.36 0.12
N ILE A 124 -14.70 -5.00 -0.68
CA ILE A 124 -15.52 -3.79 -0.43
C ILE A 124 -16.24 -3.91 0.92
N GLU A 125 -16.83 -5.06 1.20
CA GLU A 125 -17.53 -5.31 2.47
C GLU A 125 -16.57 -5.28 3.67
N LEU A 126 -15.36 -5.84 3.50
CA LEU A 126 -14.32 -5.76 4.53
C LEU A 126 -13.88 -4.32 4.80
N VAL A 127 -13.67 -3.52 3.75
CA VAL A 127 -13.29 -2.10 3.88
C VAL A 127 -14.40 -1.31 4.58
N ARG A 128 -15.66 -1.47 4.18
CA ARG A 128 -16.82 -0.81 4.81
C ARG A 128 -16.97 -1.18 6.28
N ALA A 129 -16.80 -2.45 6.62
CA ALA A 129 -16.88 -2.93 8.00
C ALA A 129 -15.73 -2.38 8.86
N ARG A 130 -14.52 -2.28 8.30
CA ARG A 130 -13.33 -1.82 9.02
C ARG A 130 -13.25 -0.30 9.15
N PHE A 131 -13.77 0.42 8.15
CA PHE A 131 -13.69 1.86 8.02
C PHE A 131 -15.06 2.45 7.63
N PRO A 132 -15.97 2.63 8.59
CA PRO A 132 -17.30 3.16 8.32
C PRO A 132 -17.22 4.53 7.63
N GLY A 133 -17.95 4.69 6.53
CA GLY A 133 -18.00 5.93 5.73
C GLY A 133 -17.09 5.95 4.50
N MET A 134 -16.14 5.03 4.37
CA MET A 134 -15.42 4.84 3.09
C MET A 134 -16.22 3.93 2.15
N TRP A 135 -16.22 4.27 0.86
CA TRP A 135 -16.83 3.47 -0.22
C TRP A 135 -18.33 3.22 -0.01
N ALA A 136 -19.01 4.09 0.74
CA ALA A 136 -20.46 4.09 0.82
C ALA A 136 -21.01 4.51 -0.55
N GLU A 137 -21.91 3.70 -1.11
CA GLU A 137 -22.69 4.12 -2.28
C GLU A 137 -23.56 5.31 -1.87
N GLU A 138 -23.51 6.40 -2.62
CA GLU A 138 -24.52 7.47 -2.57
C GLU A 138 -25.90 6.93 -2.96
#